data_AF-A0A523UUX6-F1
#
_entry.id   AF-A0A523UUX6-F1
#
_cell.length_a   1.000
_cell.length_b   1.000
_cell.length_c   1.000
_cell.angle_alpha   90.00
_cell.angle_beta   90.00
_cell.angle_gamma   90.00
#
_symmetry.space_group_name_H-M   'P 1'
#
loop_
_entity.id
_entity.type
_entity.pdbx_description
1 polymer ?
#
loop_
_entity_poly.entity_id
_entity_poly.type
_entity_poly.pdbx_seq_one_letter_code
_entity_poly.pdbx_strand_id
1 'polypeptide(L)' 'MKCPACNSLMIVVEHEKIELDYCLNCSGVWFDAEELELLLEAMQLEGTSLSLDNILTSPEAKSAEKKRNCPICGRKMKK' A
#
# COMPACT_ATOMS: atom_id res chain seq x y z
N MET A 1 -1.41 12.35 5.29
CA MET A 1 -1.04 12.81 3.92
C MET A 1 -2.28 12.97 2.99
N LYS A 2 -2.14 13.28 1.68
CA LYS A 2 -3.29 13.33 0.74
C LYS A 2 -3.52 11.98 0.06
N CYS A 3 -4.77 11.52 0.04
CA CYS A 3 -5.16 10.26 -0.58
C CYS A 3 -4.92 10.28 -2.10
N PRO A 4 -4.17 9.31 -2.65
CA PRO A 4 -3.92 9.26 -4.09
C PRO A 4 -5.16 8.85 -4.92
N ALA A 5 -6.23 8.37 -4.25
CA ALA A 5 -7.50 8.02 -4.90
C ALA A 5 -8.48 9.19 -4.99
N CYS A 6 -8.67 9.94 -3.90
CA CYS A 6 -9.70 10.99 -3.79
C CYS A 6 -9.18 12.36 -3.34
N ASN A 7 -7.87 12.52 -3.13
CA ASN A 7 -7.19 13.76 -2.73
C ASN A 7 -7.60 14.34 -1.36
N SER A 8 -8.40 13.61 -0.57
CA SER A 8 -8.77 13.98 0.81
C SER A 8 -7.61 13.74 1.78
N LEU A 9 -7.60 14.44 2.91
CA LEU A 9 -6.64 14.18 3.97
C LEU A 9 -6.87 12.80 4.58
N MET A 10 -5.77 12.12 4.89
CA MET A 10 -5.74 10.83 5.55
C MET A 10 -5.34 10.97 7.01
N ILE A 11 -5.80 10.04 7.82
CA ILE A 11 -5.46 9.89 9.23
C ILE A 11 -4.55 8.69 9.41
N VAL A 12 -3.68 8.74 10.43
CA VAL A 12 -2.91 7.58 10.84
C VAL A 12 -3.76 6.78 11.83
N VAL A 13 -3.82 5.47 11.63
CA VAL A 13 -4.48 4.50 12.52
C VAL A 13 -3.50 3.40 12.85
N GLU A 14 -3.58 2.86 14.06
CA GLU A 14 -2.81 1.67 14.43
C GLU A 14 -3.67 0.42 14.21
N HIS A 15 -3.15 -0.56 13.47
CA HIS A 15 -3.75 -1.88 13.33
C HIS A 15 -2.67 -2.94 13.59
N GLU A 16 -2.90 -3.82 14.58
CA GLU A 16 -1.94 -4.89 14.91
C GLU A 16 -0.51 -4.39 15.14
N LYS A 17 -0.37 -3.21 15.74
CA LYS A 17 0.91 -2.50 15.98
C LYS A 17 1.60 -1.97 14.71
N ILE A 18 0.88 -1.91 13.60
CA ILE A 18 1.31 -1.30 12.34
C ILE A 18 0.59 0.04 12.21
N GLU A 19 1.35 1.12 12.06
CA GLU A 19 0.79 2.43 11.72
C GLU A 19 0.38 2.39 10.25
N LEU A 20 -0.86 2.82 9.96
CA LEU A 20 -1.43 2.80 8.62
C LEU A 20 -2.09 4.12 8.31
N ASP A 21 -1.94 4.53 7.06
CA ASP A 21 -2.49 5.77 6.55
C ASP A 21 -3.87 5.48 5.93
N TYR A 22 -4.96 5.88 6.62
CA TYR A 22 -6.35 5.59 6.28
C TYR A 22 -7.12 6.80 5.76
N CYS A 23 -7.88 6.63 4.68
CA CYS A 23 -8.75 7.67 4.14
C CYS A 23 -10.21 7.47 4.53
N LEU A 24 -10.76 8.37 5.36
CA LEU A 24 -12.17 8.35 5.77
C LEU A 24 -13.17 8.60 4.64
N ASN A 25 -12.75 9.18 3.51
CA ASN A 25 -13.65 9.57 2.42
C ASN A 25 -13.89 8.45 1.40
N CYS A 26 -12.86 7.66 1.06
CA CYS A 26 -12.98 6.58 0.09
C CYS A 26 -12.58 5.20 0.65
N SER A 27 -12.37 5.12 1.96
CA SER A 27 -11.92 3.90 2.67
C SER A 27 -10.63 3.30 2.11
N GLY A 28 -9.78 4.13 1.50
CA GLY A 28 -8.50 3.71 0.96
C GLY A 28 -7.46 3.58 2.06
N VAL A 29 -6.69 2.49 2.01
CA VAL A 29 -5.54 2.24 2.90
C VAL A 29 -4.26 2.42 2.09
N TRP A 30 -3.27 3.06 2.68
CA TRP A 30 -1.94 3.18 2.12
C TRP A 30 -0.94 2.48 3.04
N PHE A 31 0.04 1.84 2.41
CA PHE A 31 1.18 1.21 3.05
C PHE A 31 2.45 1.78 2.42
N ASP A 32 3.41 2.18 3.24
CA ASP A 32 4.79 2.29 2.80
C ASP A 32 5.49 0.91 2.76
N ALA A 33 6.80 0.90 2.49
CA ALA A 33 7.54 -0.34 2.36
C ALA A 33 7.72 -1.06 3.71
N GLU A 34 7.93 -0.32 4.80
CA GLU A 34 8.16 -0.85 6.15
C GLU A 34 6.82 -1.34 6.75
N GLU A 35 5.75 -0.57 6.57
CA GLU A 35 4.39 -0.95 6.99
C GLU A 35 3.90 -2.22 6.28
N LEU A 36 4.19 -2.35 4.98
CA LEU A 36 3.85 -3.54 4.21
C LEU A 36 4.64 -4.75 4.70
N GLU A 37 5.94 -4.61 4.95
CA GLU A 37 6.78 -5.70 5.46
C GLU A 37 6.26 -6.21 6.83
N LEU A 38 5.94 -5.30 7.75
CA LEU A 38 5.34 -5.64 9.04
C LEU A 38 3.99 -6.36 8.89
N LEU A 39 3.18 -5.98 7.91
CA LEU A 39 1.90 -6.66 7.64
C LEU A 39 2.13 -8.11 7.20
N LEU A 40 3.09 -8.35 6.30
CA LEU A 40 3.41 -9.70 5.85
C LEU A 40 3.94 -10.58 6.99
N GLU A 41 4.77 -10.00 7.87
CA GLU A 41 5.28 -10.66 9.08
C GLU A 41 4.12 -11.01 10.04
N ALA A 42 3.25 -10.04 10.35
CA ALA A 42 2.09 -10.24 11.23
C ALA A 42 1.14 -11.34 10.73
N MET A 43 0.96 -11.43 9.40
CA MET A 43 0.14 -12.47 8.77
C MET A 43 0.79 -13.86 8.73
N GLN A 44 2.00 -14.04 9.30
CA GLN A 44 2.77 -15.28 9.27
C GLN A 44 2.94 -15.82 7.84
N LEU A 45 3.03 -14.91 6.87
CA LEU A 45 3.28 -15.25 5.47
C LEU A 45 4.76 -15.52 5.18
N GLU A 46 5.62 -15.46 6.21
CA GLU A 46 7.01 -15.91 6.23
C GLU A 46 7.11 -17.38 5.78
N GLY A 47 7.25 -17.61 4.47
CA GLY A 47 7.32 -18.95 3.88
C GLY A 47 6.29 -19.23 2.77
N THR A 48 5.32 -18.33 2.56
CA THR A 48 4.49 -18.35 1.35
C THR A 48 5.16 -17.61 0.19
N SER A 49 4.82 -17.99 -1.06
CA SER A 49 5.35 -17.44 -2.33
C SER A 49 5.29 -15.89 -2.49
N LEU A 50 4.68 -15.20 -1.53
CA LEU A 50 4.52 -13.75 -1.46
C LEU A 50 5.72 -13.08 -0.78
N SER A 51 6.93 -13.29 -1.31
CA SER A 51 8.08 -12.47 -0.95
C SER A 51 7.88 -11.04 -1.48
N LEU A 52 8.28 -10.01 -0.71
CA LEU A 52 8.35 -8.62 -1.18
C LEU A 52 9.13 -8.54 -2.51
N ASP A 53 10.20 -9.33 -2.65
CA ASP A 53 11.00 -9.40 -3.87
C ASP A 53 10.16 -9.87 -5.06
N ASN A 54 9.30 -10.88 -4.88
CA ASN A 54 8.43 -11.38 -5.94
C ASN A 54 7.39 -10.33 -6.34
N ILE A 55 6.83 -9.59 -5.38
CA ILE A 55 5.87 -8.52 -5.66
C ILE A 55 6.54 -7.39 -6.44
N LEU A 56 7.73 -6.95 -6.01
CA LEU A 56 8.46 -5.83 -6.61
C LEU A 56 9.04 -6.17 -8.00
N THR A 57 9.42 -7.42 -8.22
CA THR A 57 10.00 -7.91 -9.49
C THR A 57 8.97 -8.50 -10.46
N SER A 58 7.72 -8.68 -10.01
CA SER A 58 6.66 -9.19 -10.87
C SER A 58 6.38 -8.25 -12.06
N PRO A 59 6.05 -8.81 -13.24
CA PRO A 59 5.60 -8.01 -14.37
C PRO A 59 4.27 -7.33 -14.03
N GLU A 60 4.10 -6.08 -14.50
CA GLU A 60 2.88 -5.32 -14.26
C GLU A 60 1.63 -6.12 -14.68
N ALA A 61 0.67 -6.25 -13.77
CA ALA A 61 -0.59 -6.90 -14.06
C ALA A 61 -1.39 -6.05 -15.06
N LYS A 62 -1.95 -6.69 -16.08
CA LYS A 62 -2.93 -6.04 -16.96
C LYS A 62 -4.22 -5.82 -16.17
N SER A 63 -4.35 -4.66 -15.52
CA SER A 63 -5.57 -4.26 -14.81
C SER A 63 -6.27 -3.09 -15.50
N ALA A 64 -7.60 -3.07 -15.41
CA ALA A 64 -8.43 -1.93 -15.83
C ALA A 64 -8.47 -0.81 -14.78
N GLU A 65 -7.74 -0.96 -13.67
CA GLU A 65 -7.73 0.02 -12.60
C GLU A 65 -6.97 1.28 -13.01
N LYS A 66 -7.51 2.44 -12.59
CA LYS A 66 -6.85 3.72 -12.82
C LYS A 66 -5.48 3.75 -12.12
N LYS A 67 -4.42 4.07 -12.87
CA LYS A 67 -3.09 4.35 -12.30
C LYS A 67 -3.16 5.56 -11.37
N ARG A 68 -2.56 5.44 -10.19
CA ARG A 68 -2.52 6.49 -9.15
C ARG A 68 -1.07 6.93 -8.94
N ASN A 69 -0.90 8.16 -8.46
CA ASN A 69 0.41 8.71 -8.12
C ASN A 69 0.77 8.34 -6.68
N CYS A 70 2.04 8.10 -6.42
CA CYS A 70 2.57 7.94 -5.08
C CYS A 70 2.42 9.26 -4.31
N PRO A 71 1.82 9.27 -3.10
CA PRO A 71 1.65 10.45 -2.28
C PRO A 71 2.97 10.97 -1.68
N ILE A 72 4.02 10.13 -1.65
CA ILE A 72 5.36 10.47 -1.13
C ILE A 72 6.22 11.15 -2.21
N CYS A 73 6.32 10.55 -3.41
CA CYS A 73 7.24 11.00 -4.46
C CYS A 73 6.59 11.46 -5.77
N GLY A 74 5.26 11.33 -5.90
CA GLY A 74 4.50 11.77 -7.08
C GLY A 74 4.61 10.87 -8.32
N ARG A 75 5.49 9.85 -8.33
CA ARG A 75 5.62 8.91 -9.47
C ARG A 75 4.36 8.05 -9.61
N LYS A 76 4.05 7.61 -10.84
CA LYS A 76 2.96 6.66 -11.08
C LYS A 76 3.29 5.30 -10.47
N MET A 77 2.38 4.73 -9.70
CA MET A 77 2.53 3.39 -9.17
C MET A 77 2.33 2.34 -10.25
N LYS A 78 3.17 1.30 -10.19
CA LYS A 78 3.00 0.08 -10.99
C LYS A 78 1.75 -0.67 -10.51
N LYS A 79 1.15 -1.44 -11.41
CA LYS A 79 -0.04 -2.25 -11.15
C LYS A 79 0.28 -3.72 -11.29
#